data_AF-A0A8T2UNJ6-F1
#
_entry.id   AF-A0A8T2UNJ6-F1
#
_cell.length_a   1.000
_cell.length_b   1.000
_cell.length_c   1.000
_cell.angle_alpha   90.00
_cell.angle_beta   90.00
_cell.angle_gamma   90.00
#
_symmetry.space_group_name_H-M   'P 1'
#
loop_
_entity.id
_entity.type
_entity.pdbx_description
1 polymer ?
#
loop_
_entity_poly.entity_id
_entity_poly.type
_entity_poly.pdbx_seq_one_letter_code
_entity_poly.pdbx_strand_id
1 'polypeptide(L)'
;MAVSVVNEVLTAFRNKYEVFDNVVAMSVRRALFLLGVPLRNAAALPTRGLPAVDSPTPLISMLALYIFCVVGGLGAIRVGAAPREGSMRKEAEAERGRCRRQELSALRYLVLAHNAFCTCLSFYMAYGLLSSAYNLRYSVWGNAYNEEEKSMAHYIYVFYMSKMVEFLDTIIMLLKRNVRQVTVLHVYHHVSVAII
;
A
#
# COMPACT_ATOMS: atom_id res chain seq x y z
N MET A 1 -16.41 30.65 -9.28
CA MET A 1 -15.30 30.46 -10.24
C MET A 1 -14.28 29.42 -9.76
N ALA A 2 -13.71 29.52 -8.55
CA ALA A 2 -12.79 28.47 -8.04
C ALA A 2 -13.46 27.08 -7.86
N VAL A 3 -14.68 27.05 -7.32
CA VAL A 3 -15.44 25.79 -7.11
C VAL A 3 -15.81 25.10 -8.45
N SER A 4 -16.10 25.87 -9.50
CA SER A 4 -16.43 25.30 -10.82
C SER A 4 -15.20 24.71 -11.50
N VAL A 5 -14.04 25.37 -11.41
CA VAL A 5 -12.77 24.85 -11.94
C VAL A 5 -12.35 23.58 -11.18
N VAL A 6 -12.48 23.55 -9.85
CA VAL A 6 -12.20 22.35 -9.06
C VAL A 6 -13.14 21.20 -9.47
N ASN A 7 -14.44 21.46 -9.62
CA ASN A 7 -15.39 20.44 -10.05
C ASN A 7 -15.11 19.93 -11.47
N GLU A 8 -14.73 20.79 -12.42
CA GLU A 8 -14.33 20.37 -13.77
C GLU A 8 -13.07 19.49 -13.75
N VAL A 9 -12.04 19.90 -13.00
CA VAL A 9 -10.80 19.11 -12.86
C VAL A 9 -11.09 17.76 -12.21
N LEU A 10 -11.90 17.75 -11.15
CA LEU A 10 -12.30 16.51 -10.48
C LEU A 10 -13.13 15.61 -11.40
N THR A 11 -14.03 16.18 -12.20
CA THR A 11 -14.84 15.41 -13.15
C THR A 11 -13.99 14.85 -14.27
N ALA A 12 -13.05 15.64 -14.82
CA ALA A 12 -12.12 15.18 -15.83
C ALA A 12 -11.20 14.07 -15.29
N PHE A 13 -10.71 14.21 -14.07
CA PHE A 13 -9.93 13.17 -13.40
C PHE A 13 -10.75 11.90 -13.16
N ARG A 14 -11.98 12.05 -12.65
CA ARG A 14 -12.91 10.92 -12.42
C ARG A 14 -13.20 10.17 -13.71
N ASN A 15 -13.50 10.86 -14.81
CA ASN A 15 -13.76 10.22 -16.11
C ASN A 15 -12.54 9.44 -16.62
N LYS A 16 -11.33 10.00 -16.48
CA LYS A 16 -10.10 9.27 -16.84
C LYS A 16 -9.87 8.05 -15.96
N TYR A 17 -10.12 8.19 -14.66
CA TYR A 17 -10.02 7.10 -13.70
C TYR A 17 -11.04 5.99 -14.00
N GLU A 18 -12.28 6.32 -14.33
CA GLU A 18 -13.32 5.35 -14.69
C GLU A 18 -12.93 4.52 -15.93
N VAL A 19 -12.33 5.15 -16.95
CA VAL A 19 -11.83 4.40 -18.12
C VAL A 19 -10.72 3.43 -17.71
N PHE A 20 -9.77 3.88 -16.91
CA PHE A 20 -8.70 3.04 -16.39
C PHE A 20 -9.22 1.89 -15.52
N ASP A 21 -10.15 2.20 -14.61
CA ASP A 21 -10.82 1.26 -13.72
C ASP A 21 -11.54 0.17 -14.50
N ASN A 22 -12.29 0.55 -15.54
CA ASN A 22 -12.98 -0.41 -16.39
C ASN A 22 -12.02 -1.38 -17.08
N VAL A 23 -10.88 -0.91 -17.58
CA VAL A 23 -9.88 -1.75 -18.23
C VAL A 23 -9.25 -2.73 -17.25
N VAL A 24 -8.80 -2.23 -16.10
CA VAL A 24 -8.14 -3.07 -15.08
C VAL A 24 -9.13 -4.07 -14.48
N ALA A 25 -10.30 -3.60 -14.05
CA ALA A 25 -11.32 -4.45 -13.45
C ALA A 25 -11.83 -5.51 -14.43
N MET A 26 -11.99 -5.19 -15.72
CA MET A 26 -12.36 -6.19 -16.75
C MET A 26 -11.25 -7.24 -16.94
N SER A 27 -9.99 -6.80 -16.95
CA SER A 27 -8.85 -7.72 -17.10
C SER A 27 -8.76 -8.68 -15.92
N VAL A 28 -8.90 -8.17 -14.69
CA VAL A 28 -8.93 -8.96 -13.45
C VAL A 28 -10.09 -9.95 -13.46
N ARG A 29 -11.31 -9.50 -13.80
CA ARG A 29 -12.48 -10.37 -13.90
C ARG A 29 -12.30 -11.50 -14.92
N ARG A 30 -11.72 -11.19 -16.09
CA ARG A 30 -11.42 -12.20 -17.12
C ARG A 30 -10.39 -13.21 -16.62
N ALA A 31 -9.31 -12.76 -15.99
CA ALA A 31 -8.29 -13.64 -15.44
C ALA A 31 -8.86 -14.57 -14.36
N LEU A 32 -9.67 -14.04 -13.44
CA LEU A 32 -10.31 -14.83 -12.39
C LEU A 32 -11.34 -15.82 -12.94
N PHE A 33 -12.08 -15.44 -13.98
CA PHE A 33 -12.97 -16.35 -14.70
C PHE A 33 -12.20 -17.52 -15.34
N LEU A 34 -11.06 -17.24 -15.97
CA LEU A 34 -10.19 -18.29 -16.54
C LEU A 34 -9.59 -19.22 -15.48
N LEU A 35 -9.34 -18.70 -14.28
CA LEU A 35 -8.87 -19.48 -13.12
C LEU A 35 -10.00 -20.23 -12.41
N GLY A 36 -11.25 -20.10 -12.86
CA GLY A 36 -12.41 -20.75 -12.26
C GLY A 36 -12.78 -20.21 -10.87
N VAL A 37 -12.33 -19.01 -10.51
CA VAL A 37 -12.61 -18.39 -9.20
C VAL A 37 -13.95 -17.65 -9.27
N PRO A 38 -15.00 -18.09 -8.54
CA PRO A 38 -16.28 -17.40 -8.53
C PRO A 38 -16.15 -16.05 -7.81
N LEU A 39 -16.39 -14.96 -8.54
CA LEU A 39 -16.43 -13.62 -7.96
C LEU A 39 -17.83 -13.29 -7.47
N ARG A 40 -17.94 -12.81 -6.22
CA ARG A 40 -19.18 -12.18 -5.75
C ARG A 40 -19.28 -10.81 -6.45
N ASN A 41 -20.35 -10.60 -7.21
CA ASN A 41 -20.49 -9.44 -8.09
C ASN A 41 -20.72 -8.09 -7.36
N ALA A 42 -20.79 -8.08 -6.03
CA ALA A 42 -21.05 -6.88 -5.24
C ALA A 42 -20.21 -6.85 -3.98
N ALA A 43 -19.66 -5.67 -3.68
CA ALA A 43 -19.11 -5.36 -2.36
C ALA A 43 -20.16 -5.60 -1.27
N ALA A 44 -19.69 -6.02 -0.09
CA ALA A 44 -20.52 -6.13 1.10
C ALA A 44 -21.30 -4.83 1.34
N LEU A 45 -22.59 -4.94 1.69
CA LEU A 45 -23.46 -3.78 1.92
C LEU A 45 -22.84 -2.71 2.84
N PRO A 46 -22.18 -3.06 3.96
CA PRO A 46 -21.58 -2.09 4.87
C PRO A 46 -20.41 -1.28 4.30
N THR A 47 -19.69 -1.81 3.30
CA THR A 47 -18.45 -1.21 2.78
C THR A 47 -18.58 -0.72 1.35
N ARG A 48 -19.76 -0.84 0.75
CA ARG A 48 -20.04 -0.38 -0.61
C ARG A 48 -19.90 1.14 -0.72
N GLY A 49 -19.27 1.63 -1.79
CA GLY A 49 -19.00 3.06 -1.98
C GLY A 49 -17.77 3.58 -1.22
N LEU A 50 -17.11 2.73 -0.42
CA LEU A 50 -15.85 3.12 0.21
C LEU A 50 -14.69 3.06 -0.80
N PRO A 51 -13.68 3.94 -0.65
CA PRO A 51 -12.48 3.92 -1.49
C PRO A 51 -11.85 2.52 -1.56
N ALA A 52 -11.43 2.09 -2.75
CA ALA A 52 -10.72 0.83 -2.96
C ALA A 52 -11.49 -0.48 -2.63
N VAL A 53 -12.82 -0.42 -2.44
CA VAL A 53 -13.66 -1.61 -2.21
C VAL A 53 -14.44 -2.02 -3.47
N ASP A 54 -15.03 -1.05 -4.18
CA ASP A 54 -15.95 -1.34 -5.29
C ASP A 54 -15.24 -1.88 -6.54
N SER A 55 -13.93 -1.65 -6.65
CA SER A 55 -13.11 -2.15 -7.75
C SER A 55 -11.76 -2.66 -7.27
N PRO A 56 -11.19 -3.70 -7.92
CA PRO A 56 -9.86 -4.21 -7.60
C PRO A 56 -8.74 -3.27 -8.07
N THR A 57 -9.07 -2.24 -8.85
CA THR A 57 -8.09 -1.39 -9.55
C THR A 57 -7.13 -0.68 -8.60
N PRO A 58 -7.55 -0.06 -7.48
CA PRO A 58 -6.62 0.59 -6.55
C PRO A 58 -5.59 -0.38 -6.00
N LEU A 59 -6.02 -1.59 -5.62
CA LEU A 59 -5.13 -2.62 -5.11
C LEU A 59 -4.13 -3.07 -6.19
N ILE A 60 -4.61 -3.42 -7.38
CA ILE A 60 -3.76 -3.91 -8.46
C ILE A 60 -2.78 -2.83 -8.95
N SER A 61 -3.22 -1.57 -9.02
CA SER A 61 -2.36 -0.46 -9.43
C SER A 61 -1.29 -0.14 -8.38
N MET A 62 -1.63 -0.12 -7.09
CA MET A 62 -0.66 0.04 -6.00
C MET A 62 0.32 -1.12 -5.94
N LEU A 63 -0.15 -2.35 -6.14
CA LEU A 63 0.70 -3.54 -6.20
C LEU A 63 1.67 -3.49 -7.39
N ALA A 64 1.20 -3.09 -8.57
CA ALA A 64 2.04 -2.93 -9.74
C ALA A 64 3.12 -1.85 -9.52
N LEU A 65 2.73 -0.71 -8.94
CA LEU A 65 3.65 0.36 -8.57
C LEU A 65 4.69 -0.13 -7.54
N TYR A 66 4.26 -0.88 -6.53
CA TYR A 66 5.13 -1.46 -5.52
C TYR A 66 6.19 -2.37 -6.15
N ILE A 67 5.78 -3.32 -7.01
CA ILE A 67 6.71 -4.23 -7.70
C ILE A 67 7.67 -3.43 -8.58
N PHE A 68 7.18 -2.44 -9.32
CA PHE A 68 8.01 -1.57 -10.13
C PHE A 68 9.06 -0.83 -9.30
N CYS A 69 8.68 -0.23 -8.16
CA CYS A 69 9.59 0.44 -7.24
C CYS A 69 10.63 -0.53 -6.66
N VAL A 70 10.24 -1.76 -6.32
CA VAL A 70 11.16 -2.78 -5.79
C VAL A 70 12.18 -3.19 -6.84
N VAL A 71 11.73 -3.58 -8.03
CA VAL A 71 12.63 -4.01 -9.12
C VAL A 71 13.55 -2.86 -9.55
N GLY A 72 12.98 -1.66 -9.78
CA GLY A 72 13.74 -0.48 -10.16
C GLY A 72 14.73 -0.03 -9.09
N GLY A 73 14.31 0.00 -7.82
CA GLY A 73 15.16 0.38 -6.69
C GLY A 73 16.32 -0.60 -6.49
N LEU A 74 16.07 -1.90 -6.57
CA LEU A 74 17.12 -2.93 -6.52
C LEU A 74 18.07 -2.86 -7.72
N GLY A 75 17.57 -2.55 -8.91
CA GLY A 75 18.38 -2.35 -10.11
C GLY A 75 19.29 -1.13 -9.99
N ALA A 76 18.75 0.02 -9.58
CA ALA A 76 19.51 1.25 -9.40
C ALA A 76 20.63 1.12 -8.36
N ILE A 77 20.39 0.37 -7.27
CA ILE A 77 21.41 0.09 -6.25
C ILE A 77 22.54 -0.77 -6.82
N ARG A 78 22.23 -1.77 -7.65
CA ARG A 78 23.25 -2.62 -8.30
C ARG A 78 24.09 -1.83 -9.31
N VAL A 79 23.48 -1.02 -10.16
CA VAL A 79 24.19 -0.19 -11.16
C VAL A 79 25.06 0.87 -10.49
N GLY A 80 24.56 1.50 -9.42
CA GLY A 80 25.29 2.54 -8.69
C GLY A 80 26.48 2.05 -7.86
N ALA A 81 26.75 0.74 -7.80
CA ALA A 81 27.88 0.14 -7.09
C ALA A 81 29.15 0.00 -7.95
N ALA A 82 29.11 0.37 -9.24
CA ALA A 82 30.26 0.29 -10.14
C ALA A 82 31.42 1.22 -9.66
N PRO A 83 32.69 0.75 -9.65
CA PRO A 83 33.82 1.55 -9.20
C PRO A 83 34.04 2.80 -10.06
N ARG A 84 34.35 3.93 -9.42
CA ARG A 84 34.81 5.16 -10.09
C ARG A 84 36.22 5.54 -9.61
N GLU A 85 37.12 5.79 -10.55
CA GLU A 85 38.54 6.10 -10.32
C GLU A 85 38.82 7.62 -10.35
N GLY A 86 39.84 8.09 -9.62
CA GLY A 86 40.42 9.44 -9.78
C GLY A 86 40.44 10.34 -8.52
N SER A 87 41.41 11.25 -8.44
CA SER A 87 41.70 12.18 -7.34
C SER A 87 40.62 13.24 -7.06
N MET A 88 39.85 13.64 -8.09
CA MET A 88 38.66 14.52 -7.98
C MET A 88 37.53 13.88 -7.15
N ARG A 89 37.65 12.59 -6.84
CA ARG A 89 36.72 11.82 -6.02
C ARG A 89 36.70 12.25 -4.56
N LYS A 90 37.79 12.77 -3.98
CA LYS A 90 37.86 13.05 -2.52
C LYS A 90 36.95 14.20 -2.08
N GLU A 91 36.94 15.31 -2.82
CA GLU A 91 36.07 16.46 -2.52
C GLU A 91 34.60 16.09 -2.78
N ALA A 92 34.34 15.45 -3.93
CA ALA A 92 33.01 14.93 -4.27
C ALA A 92 32.51 13.88 -3.25
N GLU A 93 33.37 13.06 -2.67
CA GLU A 93 33.03 12.10 -1.61
C GLU A 93 32.71 12.79 -0.28
N ALA A 94 33.44 13.85 0.08
CA ALA A 94 33.19 14.62 1.30
C ALA A 94 31.84 15.37 1.22
N GLU A 95 31.55 16.01 0.09
CA GLU A 95 30.28 16.68 -0.16
C GLU A 95 29.12 15.69 -0.24
N ARG A 96 29.28 14.59 -1.00
CA ARG A 96 28.31 13.49 -1.06
C ARG A 96 28.08 12.84 0.31
N GLY A 97 29.10 12.76 1.15
CA GLY A 97 29.02 12.28 2.53
C GLY A 97 28.17 13.19 3.42
N ARG A 98 28.30 14.52 3.25
CA ARG A 98 27.46 15.51 3.94
C ARG A 98 26.00 15.45 3.47
N CYS A 99 25.75 15.46 2.17
CA CYS A 99 24.40 15.30 1.60
C CYS A 99 23.76 13.99 2.06
N ARG A 100 24.49 12.86 1.98
CA ARG A 100 24.00 11.57 2.47
C ARG A 100 23.70 11.58 3.96
N ARG A 101 24.49 12.26 4.79
CA ARG A 101 24.23 12.37 6.24
C ARG A 101 22.93 13.14 6.50
N GLN A 102 22.67 14.20 5.75
CA GLN A 102 21.42 14.95 5.80
C GLN A 102 20.22 14.15 5.26
N GLU A 103 20.39 13.42 4.16
CA GLU A 103 19.36 12.49 3.65
C GLU A 103 19.04 11.41 4.68
N LEU A 104 20.06 10.83 5.33
CA LEU A 104 19.89 9.83 6.37
C LEU A 104 19.15 10.37 7.59
N SER A 105 19.36 11.63 8.00
CA SER A 105 18.59 12.21 9.10
C SER A 105 17.13 12.42 8.70
N ALA A 106 16.84 12.95 7.51
CA ALA A 106 15.48 13.07 7.00
C ALA A 106 14.78 11.71 6.91
N LEU A 107 15.47 10.68 6.39
CA LEU A 107 14.95 9.31 6.33
C LEU A 107 14.70 8.71 7.72
N ARG A 108 15.51 9.03 8.73
CA ARG A 108 15.26 8.59 10.11
C ARG A 108 13.96 9.17 10.67
N TYR A 109 13.71 10.47 10.45
CA TYR A 109 12.44 11.09 10.85
C TYR A 109 11.26 10.48 10.10
N LEU A 110 11.43 10.21 8.79
CA LEU A 110 10.39 9.58 7.99
C LEU A 110 10.09 8.15 8.48
N VAL A 111 11.11 7.34 8.77
CA VAL A 111 10.94 6.00 9.38
C VAL A 111 10.23 6.11 10.72
N LEU A 112 10.63 7.04 11.58
CA LEU A 112 10.01 7.22 12.89
C LEU A 112 8.54 7.59 12.76
N ALA A 113 8.21 8.57 11.91
CA ALA A 113 6.84 9.00 11.66
C ALA A 113 6.00 7.87 11.06
N HIS A 114 6.54 7.14 10.09
CA HIS A 114 5.86 6.01 9.47
C HIS A 114 5.59 4.89 10.47
N ASN A 115 6.60 4.47 11.23
CA ASN A 115 6.45 3.41 12.23
C ASN A 115 5.47 3.83 13.35
N ALA A 116 5.52 5.10 13.79
CA ALA A 116 4.58 5.62 14.77
C ALA A 116 3.14 5.61 14.22
N PHE A 117 2.94 6.03 12.97
CA PHE A 117 1.65 5.96 12.31
C PHE A 117 1.12 4.52 12.24
N CYS A 118 1.93 3.58 11.76
CA CYS A 118 1.57 2.17 11.66
C CYS A 118 1.26 1.56 13.03
N THR A 119 2.00 1.94 14.07
CA THR A 119 1.77 1.50 15.45
C THR A 119 0.43 2.01 15.99
N CYS A 120 0.15 3.31 15.84
CA CYS A 120 -1.11 3.92 16.25
C CYS A 120 -2.30 3.31 15.49
N LEU A 121 -2.16 3.11 14.17
CA LEU A 121 -3.18 2.49 13.34
C LEU A 121 -3.44 1.04 13.77
N SER A 122 -2.39 0.27 14.04
CA SER A 122 -2.50 -1.11 14.54
C SER A 122 -3.21 -1.17 15.89
N PHE A 123 -2.87 -0.25 16.81
CA PHE A 123 -3.54 -0.16 18.10
C PHE A 123 -5.03 0.20 17.94
N TYR A 124 -5.35 1.17 17.09
CA TYR A 124 -6.73 1.57 16.80
C TYR A 124 -7.57 0.40 16.27
N MET A 125 -7.04 -0.35 15.30
CA MET A 125 -7.72 -1.52 14.72
C MET A 125 -7.86 -2.64 15.75
N ALA A 126 -6.81 -2.95 16.50
CA ALA A 126 -6.84 -4.00 17.52
C ALA A 126 -7.91 -3.70 18.60
N TYR A 127 -7.93 -2.48 19.12
CA TYR A 127 -8.94 -2.05 20.08
C TYR A 127 -10.35 -2.10 19.50
N GLY A 128 -10.52 -1.59 18.27
CA GLY A 128 -11.80 -1.55 17.58
C GLY A 128 -12.39 -2.92 17.27
N LEU A 129 -11.56 -3.83 16.75
CA LEU A 129 -11.94 -5.21 16.47
C LEU A 129 -12.30 -5.95 17.77
N LEU A 130 -11.50 -5.82 18.82
CA LEU A 130 -11.75 -6.49 20.09
C LEU A 130 -13.03 -5.98 20.77
N SER A 131 -13.23 -4.66 20.77
CA SER A 131 -14.46 -4.04 21.28
C SER A 131 -15.68 -4.48 20.49
N SER A 132 -15.59 -4.50 19.16
CA SER A 132 -16.69 -4.95 18.30
C SER A 132 -17.01 -6.43 18.53
N ALA A 133 -16.00 -7.29 18.59
CA ALA A 133 -16.16 -8.72 18.87
C ALA A 133 -16.81 -8.98 20.24
N TYR A 134 -16.41 -8.22 21.27
CA TYR A 134 -16.99 -8.32 22.61
C TYR A 134 -18.48 -7.91 22.62
N ASN A 135 -18.80 -6.78 21.99
CA ASN A 135 -20.17 -6.25 21.94
C ASN A 135 -21.11 -7.14 21.10
N LEU A 136 -20.60 -7.72 20.01
CA LEU A 136 -21.33 -8.64 19.13
C LEU A 136 -21.35 -10.08 19.63
N ARG A 137 -20.76 -10.36 20.81
CA ARG A 137 -20.71 -11.69 21.45
C ARG A 137 -20.11 -12.77 20.53
N TYR A 138 -19.06 -12.41 19.80
CA TYR A 138 -18.36 -13.36 18.95
C TYR A 138 -17.78 -14.51 19.78
N SER A 139 -17.92 -15.72 19.26
CA SER A 139 -17.22 -16.89 19.74
C SER A 139 -15.81 -16.97 19.13
N VAL A 140 -14.95 -17.86 19.61
CA VAL A 140 -13.60 -18.01 19.06
C VAL A 140 -13.62 -18.62 17.65
N TRP A 141 -14.67 -19.39 17.29
CA TRP A 141 -14.78 -20.10 16.02
C TRP A 141 -16.22 -20.13 15.50
N GLY A 142 -16.37 -20.12 14.18
CA GLY A 142 -17.67 -20.36 13.53
C GLY A 142 -18.66 -19.19 13.57
N ASN A 143 -18.18 -17.95 13.73
CA ASN A 143 -19.03 -16.77 13.58
C ASN A 143 -19.45 -16.60 12.12
N ALA A 144 -20.76 -16.51 11.88
CA ALA A 144 -21.30 -16.28 10.55
C ALA A 144 -21.17 -14.81 10.15
N TYR A 145 -21.03 -14.55 8.85
CA TYR A 145 -21.05 -13.20 8.31
C TYR A 145 -22.44 -12.58 8.47
N ASN A 146 -22.50 -11.35 9.00
CA ASN A 146 -23.73 -10.58 9.13
C ASN A 146 -23.53 -9.16 8.58
N GLU A 147 -24.40 -8.77 7.64
CA GLU A 147 -24.36 -7.47 6.96
C GLU A 147 -24.77 -6.30 7.88
N GLU A 148 -25.42 -6.57 9.01
CA GLU A 148 -25.84 -5.52 9.95
C GLU A 148 -24.68 -5.04 10.86
N GLU A 149 -23.58 -5.79 10.91
CA GLU A 149 -22.44 -5.56 11.80
C GLU A 149 -21.46 -4.51 11.25
N LYS A 150 -21.95 -3.27 11.13
CA LYS A 150 -21.21 -2.16 10.52
C LYS A 150 -19.90 -1.82 11.22
N SER A 151 -19.82 -1.98 12.55
CA SER A 151 -18.59 -1.71 13.32
C SER A 151 -17.47 -2.67 12.94
N MET A 152 -17.77 -3.97 12.89
CA MET A 152 -16.81 -5.00 12.48
C MET A 152 -16.34 -4.76 11.04
N ALA A 153 -17.29 -4.51 10.13
CA ALA A 153 -16.99 -4.21 8.73
C ALA A 153 -16.09 -2.97 8.56
N HIS A 154 -16.31 -1.93 9.37
CA HIS A 154 -15.46 -0.73 9.36
C HIS A 154 -14.01 -1.04 9.72
N TYR A 155 -13.77 -1.76 10.82
CA TYR A 155 -12.39 -2.07 11.24
C TYR A 155 -11.68 -3.03 10.29
N ILE A 156 -12.42 -3.99 9.70
CA ILE A 156 -11.89 -4.85 8.63
C ILE A 156 -11.50 -4.01 7.40
N TYR A 157 -12.32 -3.02 7.02
CA TYR A 157 -11.98 -2.10 5.94
C TYR A 157 -10.73 -1.27 6.26
N VAL A 158 -10.60 -0.76 7.49
CA VAL A 158 -9.39 -0.01 7.90
C VAL A 158 -8.15 -0.91 7.87
N PHE A 159 -8.28 -2.19 8.26
CA PHE A 159 -7.22 -3.19 8.13
C PHE A 159 -6.83 -3.44 6.67
N TYR A 160 -7.80 -3.58 5.77
CA TYR A 160 -7.52 -3.68 4.34
C TYR A 160 -6.75 -2.46 3.82
N MET A 161 -7.17 -1.24 4.19
CA MET A 161 -6.48 -0.01 3.79
C MET A 161 -5.08 0.12 4.40
N SER A 162 -4.85 -0.41 5.61
CA SER A 162 -3.52 -0.37 6.25
C SER A 162 -2.47 -1.11 5.44
N LYS A 163 -2.84 -2.15 4.70
CA LYS A 163 -1.92 -2.92 3.84
C LYS A 163 -1.34 -2.10 2.71
N MET A 164 -2.10 -1.15 2.16
CA MET A 164 -1.57 -0.22 1.17
C MET A 164 -0.50 0.70 1.77
N VAL A 165 -0.63 1.08 3.04
CA VAL A 165 0.36 1.93 3.73
C VAL A 165 1.64 1.14 4.04
N GLU A 166 1.53 -0.13 4.39
CA GLU A 166 2.67 -1.03 4.66
C GLU A 166 3.60 -1.22 3.43
N PHE A 167 3.13 -0.95 2.21
CA PHE A 167 4.02 -0.93 1.03
C PHE A 167 5.12 0.13 1.12
N LEU A 168 4.89 1.22 1.86
CA LEU A 168 5.89 2.26 2.07
C LEU A 168 7.11 1.74 2.85
N ASP A 169 6.95 0.73 3.72
CA ASP A 169 8.08 0.14 4.46
C ASP A 169 9.19 -0.32 3.52
N THR A 170 8.81 -1.01 2.44
CA THR A 170 9.78 -1.52 1.46
C THR A 170 10.41 -0.37 0.67
N ILE A 171 9.64 0.66 0.31
CA ILE A 171 10.15 1.85 -0.38
C ILE A 171 11.18 2.56 0.50
N ILE A 172 10.90 2.71 1.79
CA ILE A 172 11.81 3.33 2.77
C ILE A 172 13.09 2.49 2.94
N MET A 173 12.98 1.15 2.96
CA MET A 173 14.14 0.26 3.00
C MET A 173 15.03 0.43 1.75
N LEU A 174 14.44 0.57 0.56
CA LEU A 174 15.15 0.82 -0.68
C LEU A 174 15.83 2.19 -0.69
N LEU A 175 15.15 3.24 -0.22
CA LEU A 175 15.72 4.60 -0.09
C LEU A 175 16.92 4.62 0.87
N LYS A 176 16.84 3.88 1.98
CA LYS A 176 17.97 3.69 2.92
C LYS A 176 19.10 2.80 2.37
N ARG A 177 18.92 2.23 1.18
CA ARG A 177 19.79 1.21 0.59
C ARG A 177 20.00 -0.02 1.48
N ASN A 178 19.02 -0.34 2.32
CA ASN A 178 19.08 -1.49 3.21
C ASN A 178 18.53 -2.75 2.53
N VAL A 179 19.20 -3.17 1.45
CA VAL A 179 18.75 -4.32 0.62
C VAL A 179 18.73 -5.65 1.38
N ARG A 180 19.41 -5.75 2.53
CA ARG A 180 19.38 -6.95 3.38
C ARG A 180 17.99 -7.19 4.00
N GLN A 181 17.20 -6.13 4.19
CA GLN A 181 15.83 -6.25 4.73
C GLN A 181 14.81 -6.61 3.65
N VAL A 182 15.09 -6.26 2.38
CA VAL A 182 14.22 -6.59 1.23
C VAL A 182 14.48 -8.03 0.78
N THR A 183 13.99 -8.98 1.57
CA THR A 183 14.10 -10.41 1.27
C THR A 183 12.94 -10.89 0.39
N VAL A 184 13.08 -12.07 -0.22
CA VAL A 184 11.98 -12.73 -0.95
C VAL A 184 10.77 -12.92 -0.03
N LEU A 185 11.01 -13.31 1.23
CA LEU A 185 9.96 -13.47 2.23
C LEU A 185 9.21 -12.17 2.50
N HIS A 186 9.94 -11.06 2.64
CA HIS A 186 9.35 -9.73 2.87
C HIS A 186 8.42 -9.34 1.72
N VAL A 187 8.90 -9.43 0.48
CA VAL A 187 8.11 -9.09 -0.72
C VAL A 187 6.91 -10.04 -0.84
N TYR A 188 7.12 -11.35 -0.67
CA TYR A 188 6.04 -12.34 -0.71
C TYR A 188 4.96 -12.07 0.35
N HIS A 189 5.35 -11.72 1.57
CA HIS A 189 4.43 -11.40 2.65
C HIS A 189 3.57 -10.18 2.32
N HIS A 190 4.17 -9.07 1.91
CA HIS A 190 3.41 -7.87 1.56
C HIS A 190 2.48 -8.08 0.37
N VAL A 191 2.90 -8.83 -0.64
CA VAL A 191 2.04 -9.13 -1.80
C VAL A 191 0.89 -10.06 -1.42
N SER A 192 1.16 -11.15 -0.69
CA SER A 192 0.14 -12.14 -0.33
C SER A 192 -0.93 -11.56 0.60
N VAL A 193 -0.51 -10.86 1.66
CA VAL A 193 -1.43 -10.29 2.66
C VAL A 193 -2.24 -9.11 2.10
N ALA A 194 -1.80 -8.47 1.02
CA ALA A 194 -2.58 -7.42 0.36
C ALA A 194 -3.63 -7.98 -0.62
N ILE A 195 -3.41 -9.17 -1.18
CA ILE A 195 -4.29 -9.80 -2.17
C ILE A 195 -5.41 -10.62 -1.52
N ILE A 196 -5.10 -11.31 -0.42
CA ILE A 196 -5.99 -12.22 0.31
C ILE A 196 -6.91 -11.42 1.24
#